data_AF-A0A947JZI7-F1
#
_entry.id   AF-A0A947JZI7-F1
#
_cell.length_a   1.000
_cell.length_b   1.000
_cell.length_c   1.000
_cell.angle_alpha   90.00
_cell.angle_beta   90.00
_cell.angle_gamma   90.00
#
_symmetry.space_group_name_H-M   'P 1'
#
loop_
_entity.id
_entity.type
_entity.pdbx_description
1 polymer ?
#
loop_
_entity_poly.entity_id
_entity_poly.type
_entity_poly.pdbx_seq_one_letter_code
_entity_poly.pdbx_strand_id
1 'polypeptide(L)'
;MAGEIGIRAVSGKRERAEFVDLGRRFAQAVPHSVPQLRSEQLELVDPERNPFFGHARAQMFIAERDGAAVGRISAHIDELALELPPEQGMGPGTGMFGYFD
;
A
#
# COMPACT_ATOMS: atom_id res chain seq x y z
N MET A 1 6.81 -13.94 -24.96
CA MET A 1 6.26 -14.68 -23.79
C MET A 1 6.18 -13.69 -22.64
N ALA A 2 5.08 -13.67 -21.89
CA ALA A 2 5.02 -12.81 -20.69
C ALA A 2 6.00 -13.37 -19.65
N GLY A 3 6.92 -12.54 -19.14
CA GLY A 3 7.85 -12.93 -18.09
C GLY A 3 7.14 -13.33 -16.79
N GLU A 4 7.84 -14.09 -15.95
CA GLU A 4 7.36 -14.50 -14.63
C GLU A 4 7.13 -13.27 -13.73
N ILE A 5 6.08 -13.32 -12.91
CA ILE A 5 5.80 -12.25 -11.93
C ILE A 5 6.43 -12.66 -10.59
N GLY A 6 7.39 -11.88 -10.12
CA GLY A 6 7.90 -11.93 -8.76
C GLY A 6 7.15 -10.97 -7.84
N ILE A 7 6.95 -11.35 -6.58
CA ILE A 7 6.39 -10.47 -5.55
C ILE A 7 7.45 -10.26 -4.48
N ARG A 8 7.70 -9.00 -4.10
CA ARG A 8 8.56 -8.67 -2.96
C ARG A 8 7.85 -7.80 -1.94
N ALA A 9 8.18 -8.04 -0.68
CA ALA A 9 7.79 -7.18 0.43
C ALA A 9 8.57 -5.87 0.36
N VAL A 10 7.88 -4.75 0.59
CA VAL A 10 8.49 -3.43 0.74
C VAL A 10 9.00 -3.28 2.17
N SER A 11 10.26 -2.87 2.29
CA SER A 11 10.96 -2.71 3.56
C SER A 11 11.80 -1.43 3.60
N GLY A 12 11.69 -0.70 4.71
CA GLY A 12 12.46 0.53 4.93
C GLY A 12 12.07 1.71 4.04
N LYS A 13 12.74 2.85 4.27
CA LYS A 13 12.39 4.15 3.68
C LYS A 13 12.51 4.20 2.15
N ARG A 14 13.56 3.58 1.59
CA ARG A 14 13.83 3.60 0.15
C ARG A 14 12.73 2.90 -0.64
N GLU A 15 12.33 1.71 -0.20
CA GLU A 15 11.33 0.90 -0.91
C GLU A 15 9.92 1.46 -0.70
N ARG A 16 9.64 2.11 0.44
CA ARG A 16 8.40 2.89 0.62
C ARG A 16 8.29 4.02 -0.39
N ALA A 17 9.39 4.72 -0.66
CA ALA A 17 9.41 5.77 -1.68
C ALA A 17 9.17 5.19 -3.08
N GLU A 18 9.79 4.06 -3.39
CA GLU A 18 9.55 3.34 -4.65
C GLU A 18 8.08 2.90 -4.80
N PHE A 19 7.48 2.38 -3.73
CA PHE A 19 6.06 2.02 -3.68
C PHE A 19 5.16 3.23 -4.00
N VAL A 20 5.43 4.39 -3.38
CA VAL A 20 4.69 5.63 -3.67
C VAL A 20 4.88 6.08 -5.12
N ASP A 21 6.13 6.12 -5.60
CA ASP A 21 6.46 6.57 -6.95
C ASP A 21 5.85 5.66 -8.04
N LEU A 22 5.72 4.37 -7.75
CA LEU A 22 5.05 3.41 -8.62
C LEU A 22 3.57 3.76 -8.87
N GLY A 23 2.80 4.03 -7.81
CA GLY A 23 1.38 4.43 -7.99
C GLY A 23 1.23 5.79 -8.67
N ARG A 24 2.18 6.71 -8.46
CA ARG A 24 2.21 7.98 -9.20
C ARG A 24 2.43 7.74 -10.69
N ARG A 25 3.33 6.82 -11.05
CA ARG A 25 3.57 6.43 -12.45
C ARG A 25 2.31 5.82 -13.08
N PHE A 26 1.57 4.98 -12.35
CA PHE A 26 0.29 4.44 -12.83
C PHE A 26 -0.77 5.53 -12.98
N ALA A 27 -0.88 6.43 -12.01
CA ALA A 27 -1.79 7.57 -12.09
C ALA A 27 -1.51 8.45 -13.33
N GLN A 28 -0.24 8.67 -13.69
CA GLN A 28 0.14 9.43 -14.89
C GLN A 28 -0.34 8.79 -16.21
N ALA A 29 -0.56 7.48 -16.24
CA ALA A 29 -1.09 6.78 -17.42
C ALA A 29 -2.61 6.90 -17.56
N VAL A 30 -3.31 7.39 -16.53
CA VAL A 30 -4.77 7.55 -16.52
C VAL A 30 -5.13 8.99 -16.94
N PRO A 31 -5.85 9.19 -18.06
CA PRO A 31 -6.28 10.52 -18.48
C PRO A 31 -7.06 11.25 -17.39
N HIS A 32 -6.77 12.55 -17.21
CA HIS A 32 -7.40 13.41 -16.19
C HIS A 32 -7.15 13.02 -14.73
N SER A 33 -6.25 12.08 -14.46
CA SER A 33 -5.84 11.76 -13.10
C SER A 33 -4.98 12.88 -12.51
N VAL A 34 -5.29 13.28 -11.28
CA VAL A 34 -4.51 14.26 -10.51
C VAL A 34 -3.99 13.56 -9.25
N PRO A 35 -2.70 13.21 -9.19
CA PRO A 35 -2.15 12.54 -8.01
C PRO A 35 -2.06 13.50 -6.82
N GLN A 36 -2.23 12.96 -5.61
CA GLN A 36 -1.95 13.67 -4.34
C GLN A 36 -0.50 14.17 -4.29
N LEU A 37 -0.16 15.01 -3.31
CA LEU A 37 1.23 15.46 -3.15
C LEU A 37 2.13 14.28 -2.77
N ARG A 38 3.32 14.23 -3.37
CA ARG A 38 4.27 13.11 -3.13
C ARG A 38 4.66 13.01 -1.66
N SER A 39 4.85 14.16 -0.99
CA SER A 39 5.18 14.23 0.43
C SER A 39 4.08 13.63 1.31
N GLU A 40 2.81 13.93 1.01
CA GLU A 40 1.67 13.37 1.76
C GLU A 40 1.57 11.86 1.56
N GLN A 41 1.76 11.37 0.33
CA GLN A 41 1.76 9.93 0.06
C GLN A 41 2.90 9.21 0.80
N LEU A 42 4.09 9.82 0.88
CA LEU A 42 5.20 9.29 1.67
C LEU A 42 4.88 9.26 3.16
N GLU A 43 4.21 10.29 3.69
CA GLU A 43 3.78 10.34 5.09
C GLU A 43 2.80 9.21 5.42
N LEU A 44 1.81 8.97 4.55
CA LEU A 44 0.81 7.94 4.75
C LEU A 44 1.41 6.53 4.89
N VAL A 45 2.53 6.25 4.23
CA VAL A 45 3.17 4.92 4.28
C VAL A 45 4.29 4.83 5.30
N ASP A 46 4.64 5.91 5.99
CA ASP A 46 5.77 5.96 6.93
C ASP A 46 5.32 5.74 8.38
N PRO A 47 5.71 4.63 9.03
CA PRO A 47 5.30 4.32 10.42
C PRO A 47 5.73 5.37 11.44
N GLU A 48 6.79 6.13 11.16
CA GLU A 48 7.26 7.20 12.05
C GLU A 48 6.42 8.48 11.94
N ARG A 49 5.60 8.61 10.89
CA ARG A 49 4.88 9.86 10.57
C ARG A 49 3.36 9.70 10.56
N ASN A 50 2.84 8.51 10.30
CA ASN A 50 1.40 8.24 10.27
C ASN A 50 0.92 7.57 11.57
N PRO A 51 0.05 8.22 12.37
CA PRO A 51 -0.49 7.68 13.62
C PRO A 51 -1.23 6.34 13.49
N PHE A 52 -1.72 6.01 12.29
CA PHE A 52 -2.35 4.70 12.02
C PHE A 52 -1.45 3.53 12.46
N PHE A 53 -0.13 3.65 12.28
CA PHE A 53 0.82 2.61 12.66
C PHE A 53 1.00 2.46 14.18
N GLY A 54 0.40 3.34 15.00
CA GLY A 54 0.35 3.19 16.45
C GLY A 54 -0.59 2.08 16.91
N HIS A 55 -1.56 1.68 16.08
CA HIS A 55 -2.54 0.64 16.40
C HIS A 55 -2.78 -0.35 15.25
N ALA A 56 -2.10 -0.17 14.13
CA ALA A 56 -2.24 -1.02 12.96
C ALA A 56 -0.87 -1.42 12.41
N ARG A 57 -0.85 -2.58 11.74
CA ARG A 57 0.32 -3.08 11.03
C ARG A 57 -0.02 -3.22 9.55
N ALA A 58 0.95 -2.84 8.71
CA ALA A 58 0.84 -2.92 7.26
C ALA A 58 1.99 -3.73 6.68
N GLN A 59 1.72 -4.47 5.62
CA GLN A 59 2.75 -4.90 4.69
C GLN A 59 2.40 -4.43 3.28
N MET A 60 3.34 -3.74 2.67
CA MET A 60 3.27 -3.30 1.28
C MET A 60 4.03 -4.29 0.39
N PHE A 61 3.56 -4.49 -0.83
CA PHE A 61 4.16 -5.41 -1.80
C PHE A 61 4.25 -4.75 -3.17
N ILE A 62 5.31 -5.09 -3.91
CA ILE A 62 5.50 -4.72 -5.31
C ILE A 62 5.56 -6.00 -6.13
N ALA A 63 4.81 -6.03 -7.23
CA ALA A 63 4.90 -7.04 -8.26
C ALA A 63 5.91 -6.59 -9.32
N GLU A 64 6.82 -7.48 -9.71
CA GLU A 64 7.85 -7.23 -10.70
C GLU A 64 7.77 -8.26 -11.83
N ARG A 65 7.94 -7.81 -13.08
CA ARG A 65 8.05 -8.66 -14.26
C ARG A 65 9.25 -8.19 -15.06
N ASP A 66 10.18 -9.09 -15.34
CA ASP A 66 11.40 -8.81 -16.11
C ASP A 66 12.20 -7.60 -15.55
N GLY A 67 12.26 -7.48 -14.22
CA GLY A 67 12.94 -6.37 -13.52
C GLY A 67 12.19 -5.04 -13.51
N ALA A 68 11.00 -4.96 -14.12
CA ALA A 68 10.13 -3.80 -14.05
C ALA A 68 9.03 -4.01 -13.01
N ALA A 69 8.84 -3.05 -12.10
CA ALA A 69 7.66 -3.02 -11.26
C ALA A 69 6.41 -2.87 -12.14
N VAL A 70 5.39 -3.71 -11.92
CA VAL A 70 4.17 -3.81 -12.74
C VAL A 70 2.88 -3.77 -11.92
N GLY A 71 2.97 -3.74 -10.60
CA GLY A 71 1.81 -3.57 -9.73
C GLY A 71 2.22 -3.41 -8.28
N ARG A 72 1.27 -3.00 -7.44
CA ARG A 72 1.46 -2.92 -5.99
C ARG A 72 0.15 -3.17 -5.24
N ILE A 73 0.32 -3.49 -3.96
CA ILE A 73 -0.77 -3.65 -3.01
C ILE A 73 -0.25 -3.44 -1.59
N SER A 74 -1.10 -3.03 -0.67
CA SER A 74 -0.85 -3.16 0.76
C SER A 74 -1.93 -4.00 1.43
N ALA A 75 -1.53 -4.73 2.46
CA ALA A 75 -2.41 -5.43 3.38
C ALA A 75 -2.24 -4.82 4.78
N HIS A 76 -3.35 -4.60 5.47
CA HIS A 76 -3.39 -3.97 6.79
C HIS A 76 -4.21 -4.81 7.76
N ILE A 77 -3.76 -4.83 9.00
CA ILE A 77 -4.54 -5.23 10.16
C ILE A 77 -4.56 -4.04 11.09
N ASP A 78 -5.75 -3.50 11.34
CA ASP A 78 -5.99 -2.48 12.36
C ASP A 78 -6.53 -3.19 13.59
N GLU A 79 -5.76 -3.17 14.67
CA GLU A 79 -6.11 -3.88 15.91
C GLU A 79 -7.39 -3.29 16.53
N LEU A 80 -7.66 -1.99 16.35
CA LEU A 80 -8.91 -1.37 16.82
C LEU A 80 -10.11 -1.83 15.98
N ALA A 81 -9.92 -2.04 14.67
CA ALA A 81 -10.98 -2.55 13.82
C ALA A 81 -11.36 -4.00 14.18
N LEU A 82 -10.43 -4.78 14.73
CA LEU A 82 -10.71 -6.14 15.21
C LEU A 82 -11.56 -6.17 16.48
N GLU A 83 -11.54 -5.11 17.28
CA GLU A 83 -12.33 -4.98 18.51
C GLU A 83 -13.78 -4.52 18.28
N LEU A 84 -14.09 -4.05 17.06
CA LEU A 84 -15.43 -3.58 16.74
C LEU A 84 -16.45 -4.73 16.68
N PRO A 85 -17.71 -4.48 17.05
CA PRO A 85 -18.78 -5.45 16.85
C PRO A 85 -19.02 -5.71 15.34
N PRO A 86 -19.18 -6.98 14.91
CA PRO A 86 -19.51 -7.35 13.53
C PRO A 86 -20.64 -6.54 12.88
N GLU A 87 -21.67 -6.21 13.64
CA GLU A 87 -22.82 -5.42 13.20
C GLU A 87 -22.47 -3.97 12.81
N GLN A 88 -21.30 -3.46 13.21
CA GLN A 88 -20.80 -2.13 12.83
C GLN A 88 -19.89 -2.16 11.59
N GLY A 89 -19.68 -3.34 10.98
CA GLY A 89 -19.00 -3.49 9.68
C GLY A 89 -17.52 -3.87 9.75
N MET A 90 -16.96 -4.08 10.93
CA MET A 90 -15.60 -4.60 11.17
C MET A 90 -15.66 -5.70 12.24
N GLY A 91 -14.55 -6.08 12.87
CA GLY A 91 -14.52 -7.05 13.97
C GLY A 91 -13.57 -8.21 13.73
N PRO A 92 -13.58 -9.23 14.60
CA PRO A 92 -12.60 -10.31 14.58
C PRO A 92 -12.54 -11.01 13.21
N GLY A 93 -11.33 -11.18 12.69
CA GLY A 93 -11.09 -11.79 11.38
C GLY A 93 -11.13 -10.82 10.20
N THR A 94 -11.36 -9.52 10.44
CA THR A 94 -11.33 -8.50 9.38
C THR A 94 -9.89 -8.10 9.02
N GLY A 95 -9.64 -7.95 7.72
CA GLY A 95 -8.41 -7.36 7.20
C GLY A 95 -8.73 -6.36 6.10
N MET A 96 -7.82 -5.41 5.88
CA MET A 96 -7.99 -4.37 4.88
C MET A 96 -6.88 -4.47 3.83
N PHE A 97 -7.17 -3.99 2.63
CA PHE A 97 -6.17 -3.81 1.58
C PHE A 97 -6.31 -2.43 0.94
N GLY A 98 -5.22 -1.94 0.34
CA GLY A 98 -5.20 -0.65 -0.33
C GLY A 98 -4.09 -0.58 -1.38
N TYR A 99 -3.99 0.57 -2.05
CA TYR A 99 -3.00 0.81 -3.11
C TYR A 99 -2.94 -0.32 -4.14
N PHE A 100 -4.11 -0.83 -4.54
CA PHE A 100 -4.21 -1.92 -5.50
C PHE A 100 -4.25 -1.34 -6.90
N ASP A 101 -3.08 -1.20 -7.50
CA ASP A 101 -2.84 -0.60 -8.82
C ASP A 101 -1.74 -1.34 -9.60
#